data_AF-A0A7J5ZAJ3-F1
#
_entry.id   AF-A0A7J5ZAJ3-F1
#
_cell.length_a   1.000
_cell.length_b   1.000
_cell.length_c   1.000
_cell.angle_alpha   90.00
_cell.angle_beta   90.00
_cell.angle_gamma   90.00
#
_symmetry.space_group_name_H-M   'P 1'
#
loop_
_entity.id
_entity.type
_entity.pdbx_description
1 polymer ?
#
loop_
_entity_poly.entity_id
_entity_poly.type
_entity_poly.pdbx_seq_one_letter_code
_entity_poly.pdbx_strand_id
1 'polypeptide(L)'
;MFRYASCNEVLMMVMGSVCAVLHGSAQPLMLLVFGMLTDTFIEYDIELNELKDVRKVCVNNTIQWKNYTAFSGMNQSEWAIMNNKTIPCGILDIEYEMTNFALYYVGIGAAVFVLGYFQISLWVTSAARQIQLIRNLYFRQVMRMEIGWFDCTSVGELNTRMSDDINKINDAIADQVAIFLQRFTTFVCGFCIGFVKGWKLTLVIVAASPLIGVGAALMALLS
;
A
#
# COMPACT_ATOMS: atom_id res chain seq x y z
N MET A 1 20.86 -19.27 -6.53
CA MET A 1 19.59 -19.47 -7.28
C MET A 1 19.63 -18.84 -8.67
N PHE A 2 19.99 -17.57 -8.85
CA PHE A 2 19.96 -16.89 -10.17
C PHE A 2 21.15 -17.13 -11.12
N ARG A 3 21.99 -18.15 -10.89
CA ARG A 3 23.24 -18.37 -11.67
C ARG A 3 22.97 -18.75 -13.13
N TYR A 4 21.75 -19.16 -13.46
CA TYR A 4 21.35 -19.60 -14.79
C TYR A 4 20.51 -18.57 -15.56
N ALA A 5 20.31 -17.37 -15.01
CA ALA A 5 19.54 -16.33 -15.67
C ALA A 5 20.36 -15.67 -16.80
N SER A 6 19.85 -15.76 -18.02
CA SER A 6 20.30 -15.00 -19.18
C SER A 6 20.01 -13.50 -19.00
N CYS A 7 20.69 -12.63 -19.75
CA CYS A 7 20.47 -11.17 -19.68
C CYS A 7 19.01 -10.77 -19.86
N ASN A 8 18.26 -11.46 -20.71
CA ASN A 8 16.84 -11.16 -20.95
C ASN A 8 15.95 -11.51 -19.74
N GLU A 9 16.26 -12.57 -19.01
CA GLU A 9 15.51 -12.94 -17.79
C GLU A 9 15.85 -12.00 -16.64
N VAL A 10 17.11 -11.58 -16.52
CA VAL A 10 17.52 -10.55 -15.55
C VAL A 10 16.79 -9.24 -15.84
N LEU A 11 16.70 -8.82 -17.10
CA LEU A 11 15.94 -7.63 -17.49
C LEU A 11 14.47 -7.72 -17.06
N MET A 12 13.82 -8.86 -17.33
CA MET A 12 12.41 -9.09 -16.96
C MET A 12 12.22 -9.06 -15.43
N MET A 13 13.13 -9.68 -14.66
CA MET A 13 13.08 -9.65 -13.19
C MET A 13 13.28 -8.22 -12.64
N VAL A 14 14.20 -7.44 -13.22
CA VAL A 14 14.43 -6.04 -12.82
C VAL A 14 13.21 -5.18 -13.14
N MET A 15 12.66 -5.28 -14.35
CA MET A 15 11.44 -4.56 -14.72
C MET A 15 10.27 -4.93 -13.80
N GLY A 16 10.04 -6.23 -13.58
CA GLY A 16 8.99 -6.72 -12.69
C GLY A 16 9.17 -6.23 -11.25
N SER A 17 10.42 -6.11 -10.79
CA SER A 17 10.75 -5.55 -9.47
C SER A 17 10.43 -4.06 -9.37
N VAL A 18 10.78 -3.27 -10.39
CA VAL A 18 10.42 -1.84 -10.45
C VAL A 18 8.90 -1.67 -10.43
N CYS A 19 8.17 -2.47 -11.21
CA CYS A 19 6.71 -2.48 -11.17
C CYS A 19 6.16 -2.85 -9.77
N ALA A 20 6.76 -3.82 -9.09
CA ALA A 20 6.37 -4.20 -7.73
C ALA A 20 6.56 -3.08 -6.71
N VAL A 21 7.66 -2.34 -6.80
CA VAL A 21 7.94 -1.18 -5.93
C VAL A 21 6.90 -0.08 -6.18
N LEU A 22 6.65 0.28 -7.44
CA LEU A 22 5.65 1.29 -7.78
C LEU A 22 4.25 0.88 -7.32
N HIS A 23 3.86 -0.37 -7.55
CA HIS A 23 2.59 -0.93 -7.08
C HIS A 23 2.49 -0.93 -5.55
N GLY A 24 3.55 -1.29 -4.83
CA GLY A 24 3.57 -1.25 -3.36
C GLY A 24 3.39 0.15 -2.80
N SER A 25 3.97 1.17 -3.44
CA SER A 25 3.86 2.57 -3.02
C SER A 25 2.45 3.18 -3.21
N ALA A 26 1.64 2.61 -4.11
CA ALA A 26 0.30 3.12 -4.41
C ALA A 26 -0.68 2.94 -3.24
N GLN A 27 -0.52 1.89 -2.44
CA GLN A 27 -1.39 1.62 -1.29
C GLN A 27 -1.36 2.73 -0.22
N PRO A 28 -0.20 3.15 0.31
CA PRO A 28 -0.15 4.25 1.27
C PRO A 28 -0.42 5.61 0.62
N LEU A 29 -0.15 5.78 -0.69
CA LEU A 29 -0.56 6.99 -1.42
C LEU A 29 -2.09 7.14 -1.46
N MET A 30 -2.82 6.04 -1.68
CA MET A 30 -4.29 6.04 -1.68
C MET A 30 -4.87 6.48 -0.33
N LEU A 31 -4.24 6.07 0.78
CA LEU A 31 -4.64 6.51 2.13
C LEU A 31 -4.40 8.01 2.34
N LEU A 32 -3.37 8.58 1.73
CA LEU A 32 -3.12 10.02 1.77
C LEU A 32 -4.22 10.78 1.03
N VAL A 33 -4.60 10.33 -0.17
CA VAL A 33 -5.73 10.92 -0.92
C VAL A 33 -7.03 10.81 -0.13
N PHE A 34 -7.28 9.68 0.52
CA PHE A 34 -8.43 9.49 1.40
C PHE A 34 -8.44 10.48 2.58
N GLY A 35 -7.28 10.72 3.20
CA GLY A 35 -7.13 11.70 4.26
C GLY A 35 -7.51 13.10 3.78
N MET A 36 -6.98 13.55 2.64
CA MET A 36 -7.32 14.86 2.08
C MET A 36 -8.81 14.98 1.73
N LEU A 37 -9.39 13.94 1.14
CA LEU A 37 -10.83 13.90 0.88
C LEU A 37 -11.64 14.04 2.18
N THR A 38 -11.24 13.32 3.23
CA THR A 38 -11.92 13.38 4.53
C THR A 38 -11.83 14.77 5.14
N ASP A 39 -10.65 15.41 5.08
CA ASP A 39 -10.45 16.77 5.57
C ASP A 39 -11.38 17.76 4.84
N THR A 40 -11.48 17.67 3.50
CA THR A 40 -12.39 18.53 2.73
C THR A 40 -13.87 18.35 3.06
N PHE A 41 -14.32 17.11 3.31
CA PHE A 41 -15.69 16.85 3.74
C PHE A 41 -15.98 17.39 5.13
N ILE A 42 -15.04 17.24 6.06
CA ILE A 42 -15.17 17.78 7.42
C ILE A 42 -15.25 19.30 7.38
N GLU A 43 -14.37 19.96 6.62
CA GLU A 43 -14.38 21.41 6.48
C GLU A 43 -15.68 21.93 5.86
N TYR A 44 -16.20 21.26 4.83
CA TYR A 44 -17.48 21.60 4.21
C TYR A 44 -18.68 21.42 5.15
N ASP A 45 -18.74 20.32 5.91
CA ASP A 45 -19.81 20.11 6.88
C ASP A 45 -19.76 21.14 8.02
N ILE A 46 -18.55 21.52 8.47
CA ILE A 46 -18.37 22.61 9.44
C ILE A 46 -18.89 23.94 8.84
N GLU A 47 -18.54 24.27 7.60
CA GLU A 47 -19.01 25.49 6.93
C GLU A 47 -20.55 25.52 6.84
N LEU A 48 -21.19 24.43 6.40
CA LEU A 48 -22.64 24.34 6.32
C LEU A 48 -23.32 24.46 7.69
N ASN A 49 -22.80 23.78 8.70
CA ASN A 49 -23.36 23.79 10.04
C ASN A 49 -23.24 25.18 10.70
N GLU A 50 -22.14 25.88 10.44
CA GLU A 50 -21.91 27.23 10.94
C GLU A 50 -22.76 28.27 10.21
N LEU A 51 -22.85 28.21 8.88
CA LEU A 51 -23.65 29.14 8.06
C LEU A 51 -25.17 28.91 8.17
N LYS A 52 -25.60 27.79 8.75
CA LYS A 52 -27.01 27.56 9.11
C LYS A 52 -27.53 28.57 10.14
N ASP A 53 -26.66 29.15 10.98
CA ASP A 53 -27.03 30.26 11.87
C ASP A 53 -27.13 31.56 11.04
N VAL A 54 -28.33 32.15 11.02
CA VAL A 54 -28.62 33.40 10.28
C VAL A 54 -27.73 34.56 10.73
N ARG A 55 -27.22 34.51 11.96
CA ARG A 55 -26.30 35.50 12.54
C ARG A 55 -24.87 35.34 12.06
N LYS A 56 -24.51 34.33 11.27
CA LYS A 56 -23.18 34.18 10.68
C LYS A 56 -23.22 34.45 9.18
N VAL A 57 -22.09 34.91 8.65
CA VAL A 57 -21.88 35.19 7.24
C VAL A 57 -20.46 34.87 6.86
N CYS A 58 -20.26 34.35 5.65
CA CYS A 58 -18.95 34.23 5.05
C CYS A 58 -18.52 35.60 4.50
N VAL A 59 -17.44 36.17 5.04
CA VAL A 59 -16.82 37.43 4.57
C VAL A 59 -15.33 37.21 4.44
N ASN A 60 -14.75 37.55 3.29
CA ASN A 60 -13.32 37.39 2.99
C ASN A 60 -12.79 35.97 3.31
N ASN A 61 -13.52 34.93 2.88
CA ASN A 61 -13.22 33.51 3.13
C ASN A 61 -13.14 33.11 4.61
N THR A 62 -13.73 33.90 5.52
CA THR A 62 -13.87 33.54 6.93
C THR A 62 -15.31 33.70 7.41
N ILE A 63 -15.79 32.78 8.24
CA ILE A 63 -17.10 32.87 8.85
C ILE A 63 -17.04 33.88 9.99
N GLN A 64 -17.89 34.90 9.91
CA GLN A 64 -17.97 35.99 10.89
C GLN A 64 -19.40 36.20 11.36
N TRP A 65 -19.56 36.76 12.56
CA TRP A 65 -20.87 37.13 13.10
C TRP A 65 -21.37 38.44 12.47
N LYS A 66 -22.64 38.47 12.06
CA LYS A 66 -23.36 39.66 11.61
C LYS A 66 -23.74 40.52 12.81
N ASN A 67 -23.22 41.75 12.87
CA ASN A 67 -23.53 42.81 13.84
C ASN A 67 -23.34 42.45 15.33
N TYR A 68 -22.74 43.36 16.08
CA TYR A 68 -22.48 43.22 17.51
C TYR A 68 -23.76 43.09 18.38
N THR A 69 -24.89 43.57 17.87
CA THR A 69 -26.16 43.65 18.62
C THR A 69 -26.86 42.31 18.82
N ALA A 70 -26.50 41.25 18.07
CA ALA A 70 -27.04 39.90 18.25
C ALA A 70 -26.47 39.17 19.49
N PHE A 71 -25.60 39.85 20.25
CA PHE A 71 -24.77 39.31 21.32
C PHE A 71 -25.02 40.01 22.67
N SER A 72 -26.21 40.55 22.90
CA SER A 72 -26.53 41.39 24.08
C SER A 72 -26.54 40.65 25.43
N GLY A 73 -26.07 39.39 25.49
CA GLY A 73 -26.09 38.55 26.70
C GLY A 73 -24.82 37.74 26.95
N MET A 74 -23.69 38.09 26.32
CA MET A 74 -22.48 37.26 26.37
C MET A 74 -21.25 38.10 26.72
N ASN A 75 -20.33 37.53 27.50
CA ASN A 75 -19.26 38.28 28.18
C ASN A 75 -18.15 38.71 27.22
N GLN A 76 -17.43 39.80 27.54
CA GLN A 76 -16.35 40.37 26.70
C GLN A 76 -15.25 39.34 26.35
N SER A 77 -14.93 38.42 27.26
CA SER A 77 -13.94 37.36 27.06
C SER A 77 -14.43 36.27 26.10
N GLU A 78 -15.72 35.93 26.14
CA GLU A 78 -16.31 34.93 25.24
C GLU A 78 -16.38 35.45 23.81
N TRP A 79 -16.70 36.74 23.63
CA TRP A 79 -16.65 37.41 22.33
C TRP A 79 -15.23 37.40 21.72
N ALA A 80 -14.21 37.67 22.55
CA ALA A 80 -12.82 37.67 22.12
C ALA A 80 -12.35 36.28 21.66
N ILE A 81 -12.77 35.22 22.33
CA ILE A 81 -12.44 33.84 21.94
C ILE A 81 -13.13 33.47 20.62
N MET A 82 -14.37 33.89 20.42
CA MET A 82 -15.12 33.58 19.19
C MET A 82 -14.58 34.28 17.95
N ASN A 83 -14.14 35.54 18.05
CA ASN A 83 -13.57 36.25 16.91
C ASN A 83 -12.13 35.85 16.58
N ASN A 84 -11.42 35.24 17.53
CA ASN A 84 -10.09 34.72 17.28
C ASN A 84 -10.12 33.33 16.61
N LYS A 85 -11.28 32.67 16.61
CA LYS A 85 -11.49 31.40 15.90
C LYS A 85 -11.85 31.70 14.44
N THR A 86 -10.85 31.69 13.57
CA THR A 86 -11.05 31.81 12.12
C THR A 86 -11.51 30.48 11.55
N ILE A 87 -12.78 30.40 11.16
CA ILE A 87 -13.31 29.25 10.40
C ILE A 87 -13.30 29.64 8.93
N PRO A 88 -12.57 28.91 8.07
CA PRO A 88 -12.56 29.21 6.64
C PRO A 88 -13.94 28.94 6.03
N CYS A 89 -14.29 29.70 4.99
CA CYS A 89 -15.47 29.49 4.17
C CYS A 89 -15.18 29.82 2.71
N GLY A 90 -16.04 29.40 1.80
CA GLY A 90 -15.85 29.57 0.36
C GLY A 90 -15.57 28.26 -0.38
N ILE A 91 -15.89 27.10 0.20
CA ILE A 91 -15.91 25.82 -0.50
C ILE A 91 -17.18 25.79 -1.38
N LEU A 92 -17.24 26.63 -2.42
CA LEU A 92 -18.45 26.79 -3.24
C LEU A 92 -18.67 25.59 -4.18
N ASP A 93 -17.59 24.93 -4.60
CA ASP A 93 -17.63 23.87 -5.62
C ASP A 93 -17.14 22.51 -5.06
N ILE A 94 -17.79 21.99 -4.01
CA ILE A 94 -17.49 20.65 -3.48
C ILE A 94 -17.65 19.56 -4.56
N GLU A 95 -18.59 19.73 -5.49
CA GLU A 95 -18.77 18.80 -6.62
C GLU A 95 -17.51 18.69 -7.49
N TYR A 96 -16.81 19.81 -7.69
CA TYR A 96 -15.55 19.84 -8.45
C TYR A 96 -14.42 19.14 -7.70
N GLU A 97 -14.23 19.44 -6.41
CA GLU A 97 -13.20 18.80 -5.58
C GLU A 97 -13.42 17.29 -5.46
N MET A 98 -14.68 16.86 -5.26
CA MET A 98 -15.03 15.43 -5.23
C MET A 98 -14.75 14.75 -6.57
N THR A 99 -15.02 15.42 -7.69
CA THR A 99 -14.70 14.91 -9.04
C THR A 99 -13.19 14.78 -9.23
N ASN A 100 -12.41 15.74 -8.74
CA ASN A 100 -10.94 15.69 -8.80
C ASN A 100 -10.37 14.53 -7.98
N PHE A 101 -10.86 14.34 -6.73
CA PHE A 101 -10.49 13.16 -5.93
C PHE A 101 -10.88 11.85 -6.61
N ALA A 102 -12.08 11.77 -7.21
CA ALA A 102 -12.51 10.61 -7.96
C ALA A 102 -11.56 10.30 -9.14
N LEU A 103 -11.11 11.32 -9.88
CA LEU A 103 -10.12 11.16 -10.94
C LEU A 103 -8.78 10.66 -10.42
N TYR A 104 -8.30 11.13 -9.26
CA TYR A 104 -7.09 10.58 -8.63
C TYR A 104 -7.24 9.09 -8.28
N TYR A 105 -8.39 8.67 -7.73
CA TYR A 105 -8.64 7.25 -7.45
C TYR A 105 -8.66 6.38 -8.71
N VAL A 106 -9.33 6.84 -9.77
CA VAL A 106 -9.38 6.13 -11.05
C VAL A 106 -7.99 6.03 -11.68
N GLY A 107 -7.21 7.13 -11.66
CA GLY A 107 -5.84 7.16 -12.18
C GLY A 107 -4.91 6.20 -11.43
N ILE A 108 -4.94 6.21 -10.10
CA ILE A 108 -4.17 5.28 -9.27
C ILE A 108 -4.62 3.84 -9.51
N GLY A 109 -5.92 3.58 -9.57
CA GLY A 109 -6.47 2.24 -9.82
C GLY A 109 -6.04 1.65 -11.17
N ALA A 110 -6.11 2.46 -12.24
CA ALA A 110 -5.65 2.07 -13.56
C ALA A 110 -4.12 1.81 -13.58
N ALA A 111 -3.34 2.68 -12.94
CA ALA A 111 -1.89 2.48 -12.83
C ALA A 111 -1.54 1.21 -12.06
N VAL A 112 -2.21 0.95 -10.93
CA VAL A 112 -2.03 -0.26 -10.13
C VAL A 112 -2.40 -1.51 -10.91
N PHE A 113 -3.49 -1.49 -11.68
CA PHE A 113 -3.89 -2.61 -12.53
C PHE A 113 -2.80 -2.96 -13.55
N VAL A 114 -2.29 -1.95 -14.25
CA VAL A 114 -1.23 -2.13 -15.25
C VAL A 114 0.08 -2.60 -14.61
N LEU A 115 0.52 -1.94 -13.54
CA LEU A 115 1.75 -2.29 -12.82
C LEU A 115 1.68 -3.68 -12.21
N GLY A 116 0.56 -4.04 -11.59
CA GLY A 116 0.34 -5.36 -11.00
C GLY A 116 0.33 -6.48 -12.05
N TYR A 117 -0.30 -6.22 -13.20
CA TYR A 117 -0.28 -7.17 -14.32
C TYR A 117 1.13 -7.41 -14.83
N PHE A 118 1.90 -6.35 -15.09
CA PHE A 118 3.28 -6.49 -15.57
C PHE A 118 4.19 -7.11 -14.51
N GLN A 119 4.07 -6.71 -13.24
CA GLN A 119 4.80 -7.28 -12.12
C GLN A 119 4.67 -8.81 -12.11
N ILE A 120 3.45 -9.35 -12.03
CA ILE A 120 3.22 -10.80 -11.92
C ILE A 120 3.62 -11.49 -13.23
N SER A 121 3.20 -10.95 -14.39
CA SER A 121 3.45 -11.59 -15.69
C SER A 121 4.94 -11.76 -16.00
N LEU A 122 5.76 -10.75 -15.68
CA LEU A 122 7.21 -10.79 -15.94
C LEU A 122 7.93 -11.77 -15.01
N TRP A 123 7.55 -11.81 -13.73
CA TRP A 123 8.13 -12.73 -12.76
C TRP A 123 7.77 -14.19 -13.08
N VAL A 124 6.50 -14.47 -13.39
CA VAL A 124 6.05 -15.82 -13.78
C VAL A 124 6.72 -16.28 -15.08
N THR A 125 6.82 -15.39 -16.08
CA THR A 125 7.49 -15.74 -17.35
C THR A 125 8.98 -16.01 -17.15
N SER A 126 9.66 -15.20 -16.31
CA SER A 126 11.08 -15.38 -16.00
C SER A 126 11.33 -16.69 -15.24
N ALA A 127 10.49 -16.99 -14.24
CA ALA A 127 10.56 -18.22 -13.49
C ALA A 127 10.36 -19.45 -14.39
N ALA A 128 9.31 -19.44 -15.22
CA ALA A 128 8.99 -20.55 -16.13
C ALA A 128 10.17 -20.93 -17.04
N ARG A 129 10.88 -19.92 -17.59
CA ARG A 129 12.06 -20.16 -18.42
C ARG A 129 13.23 -20.75 -17.63
N GLN A 130 13.50 -20.24 -16.43
CA GLN A 130 14.55 -20.77 -15.55
C GLN A 130 14.27 -22.22 -15.13
N ILE A 131 13.02 -22.55 -14.81
CA ILE A 131 12.61 -23.89 -14.41
C ILE A 131 12.78 -24.89 -15.55
N GLN A 132 12.43 -24.49 -16.78
CA GLN A 132 12.61 -25.36 -17.94
C GLN A 132 14.09 -25.68 -18.15
N LEU A 133 14.98 -24.69 -17.97
CA LEU A 133 16.42 -24.91 -18.03
C LEU A 133 16.92 -25.82 -16.90
N ILE A 134 16.45 -25.60 -15.66
CA ILE A 134 16.80 -26.43 -14.50
C ILE A 134 16.37 -27.88 -14.73
N ARG A 135 15.15 -28.13 -15.22
CA ARG A 135 14.66 -29.48 -15.54
C ARG A 135 15.55 -30.19 -16.56
N ASN A 136 15.94 -29.48 -17.62
CA ASN A 136 16.82 -30.04 -18.66
C ASN A 136 18.23 -30.34 -18.13
N LEU A 137 18.81 -29.45 -17.33
CA LEU A 137 20.14 -29.65 -16.73
C LEU A 137 20.12 -30.79 -15.71
N TYR A 138 19.09 -30.85 -14.87
CA TYR A 138 18.91 -31.89 -13.87
C TYR A 138 18.78 -33.26 -14.53
N PHE A 139 17.88 -33.39 -15.52
CA PHE A 139 17.70 -34.64 -16.27
C PHE A 139 18.99 -35.09 -16.98
N ARG A 140 19.70 -34.14 -17.61
CA ARG A 140 20.99 -34.42 -18.26
C ARG A 140 22.07 -34.87 -17.29
N GLN A 141 22.09 -34.35 -16.06
CA GLN A 141 23.03 -34.78 -15.03
C GLN A 141 22.68 -36.17 -14.50
N VAL A 142 21.40 -36.43 -14.22
CA VAL A 142 20.92 -37.75 -13.76
C VAL A 142 21.28 -38.85 -14.76
N MET A 143 21.07 -38.64 -16.07
CA MET A 143 21.41 -39.65 -17.10
C MET A 143 22.92 -39.94 -17.22
N ARG A 144 23.80 -39.13 -16.63
CA ARG A 144 25.26 -39.32 -16.66
C ARG A 144 25.81 -39.93 -15.39
N MET A 145 24.95 -40.31 -14.44
CA MET A 145 25.35 -40.94 -13.19
C MET A 145 25.70 -42.42 -13.39
N GLU A 146 26.56 -42.93 -12.53
CA GLU A 146 26.97 -44.34 -12.55
C GLU A 146 25.83 -45.27 -12.12
N ILE A 147 25.85 -46.52 -12.62
CA ILE A 147 24.80 -47.49 -12.35
C ILE A 147 24.67 -47.82 -10.85
N GLY A 148 25.78 -47.83 -10.11
CA GLY A 148 25.78 -48.09 -8.67
C GLY A 148 25.06 -47.02 -7.84
N TRP A 149 24.94 -45.78 -8.34
CA TRP A 149 24.15 -44.75 -7.68
C TRP A 149 22.64 -45.01 -7.80
N PHE A 150 22.20 -45.56 -8.94
CA PHE A 150 20.81 -45.95 -9.17
C PHE A 150 20.40 -47.16 -8.33
N ASP A 151 21.34 -48.05 -7.98
CA ASP A 151 21.07 -49.17 -7.08
C ASP A 151 20.81 -48.71 -5.62
N CYS A 152 21.36 -47.56 -5.23
CA CYS A 152 21.16 -46.96 -3.90
C CYS A 152 19.98 -45.96 -3.83
N THR A 153 19.44 -45.52 -4.96
CA THR A 153 18.40 -44.49 -5.03
C THR A 153 17.14 -45.03 -5.68
N SER A 154 16.00 -44.99 -4.98
CA SER A 154 14.71 -45.40 -5.55
C SER A 154 14.33 -44.50 -6.73
N VAL A 155 14.08 -45.10 -7.90
CA VAL A 155 13.63 -44.38 -9.11
C VAL A 155 12.32 -43.62 -8.88
N GLY A 156 11.45 -44.16 -8.01
CA GLY A 156 10.20 -43.51 -7.63
C GLY A 156 10.42 -42.22 -6.84
N GLU A 157 11.37 -42.22 -5.90
CA GLU A 157 11.76 -41.03 -5.13
C GLU A 157 12.45 -39.99 -6.02
N LEU A 158 13.22 -40.43 -7.01
CA LEU A 158 13.90 -39.52 -7.93
C LEU A 158 12.91 -38.74 -8.81
N ASN A 159 11.87 -39.42 -9.30
CA ASN A 159 10.84 -38.81 -10.13
C ASN A 159 9.98 -37.80 -9.35
N THR A 160 9.63 -38.13 -8.09
CA THR A 160 8.90 -37.21 -7.23
C THR A 160 9.75 -36.00 -6.86
N ARG A 161 11.02 -36.18 -6.47
CA ARG A 161 11.94 -35.05 -6.20
C ARG A 161 12.10 -34.13 -7.40
N MET A 162 12.26 -34.68 -8.60
CA MET A 162 12.37 -33.88 -9.82
C MET A 162 11.11 -33.04 -10.07
N SER A 163 9.92 -33.56 -9.77
CA SER A 163 8.68 -32.83 -10.01
C SER A 163 8.38 -31.85 -8.87
N ASP A 164 8.34 -32.34 -7.64
CA ASP A 164 7.88 -31.61 -6.46
C ASP A 164 8.84 -30.53 -6.02
N ASP A 165 10.15 -30.81 -5.94
CA ASP A 165 11.10 -29.82 -5.45
C ASP A 165 11.31 -28.71 -6.49
N ILE A 166 11.26 -29.04 -7.78
CA ILE A 166 11.31 -28.03 -8.85
C ILE A 166 10.04 -27.18 -8.86
N ASN A 167 8.86 -27.76 -8.61
CA ASN A 167 7.62 -26.99 -8.51
C ASN A 167 7.62 -26.06 -7.29
N LYS A 168 8.10 -26.52 -6.12
CA LYS A 168 8.26 -25.64 -4.95
C LYS A 168 9.21 -24.47 -5.23
N ILE A 169 10.28 -24.71 -6.00
CA ILE A 169 11.20 -23.65 -6.45
C ILE A 169 10.48 -22.67 -7.39
N ASN A 170 9.61 -23.17 -8.28
CA ASN A 170 8.79 -22.31 -9.15
C ASN A 170 7.93 -21.37 -8.33
N ASP A 171 7.12 -21.93 -7.44
CA ASP A 171 6.19 -21.18 -6.62
C ASP A 171 6.94 -20.15 -5.76
N ALA A 172 8.12 -20.50 -5.24
CA ALA A 172 8.92 -19.55 -4.47
C ALA A 172 9.45 -18.36 -5.30
N ILE A 173 9.69 -18.53 -6.61
CA ILE A 173 10.32 -17.50 -7.47
C ILE A 173 9.28 -16.71 -8.27
N ALA A 174 8.22 -17.38 -8.77
CA ALA A 174 7.33 -16.85 -9.78
C ALA A 174 6.41 -15.73 -9.29
N ASP A 175 5.94 -15.79 -8.05
CA ASP A 175 5.02 -14.79 -7.48
C ASP A 175 5.47 -14.29 -6.10
N GLN A 176 6.00 -15.17 -5.25
CA GLN A 176 6.33 -14.81 -3.87
C GLN A 176 7.40 -13.73 -3.75
N VAL A 177 8.41 -13.72 -4.62
CA VAL A 177 9.44 -12.65 -4.61
C VAL A 177 8.83 -11.30 -4.96
N ALA A 178 7.96 -11.26 -5.97
CA ALA A 178 7.29 -10.04 -6.40
C ALA A 178 6.36 -9.49 -5.31
N ILE A 179 5.56 -10.38 -4.69
CA ILE A 179 4.66 -10.03 -3.60
C ILE A 179 5.45 -9.57 -2.38
N PHE A 180 6.54 -10.26 -2.03
CA PHE A 180 7.41 -9.84 -0.94
C PHE A 180 7.95 -8.42 -1.14
N LEU A 181 8.48 -8.13 -2.34
CA LEU A 181 9.02 -6.80 -2.64
C LEU A 181 7.93 -5.72 -2.61
N GLN A 182 6.74 -6.03 -3.12
CA GLN A 182 5.59 -5.14 -3.02
C GLN A 182 5.25 -4.85 -1.55
N ARG A 183 5.12 -5.88 -0.71
CA ARG A 183 4.75 -5.72 0.71
C ARG A 183 5.82 -5.00 1.51
N PHE A 184 7.08 -5.29 1.25
CA PHE A 184 8.19 -4.57 1.83
C PHE A 184 8.17 -3.09 1.46
N THR A 185 7.89 -2.78 0.18
CA THR A 185 7.76 -1.39 -0.27
C THR A 185 6.56 -0.69 0.36
N THR A 186 5.40 -1.34 0.40
CA THR A 186 4.21 -0.82 1.09
C THR A 186 4.51 -0.48 2.54
N PHE A 187 5.23 -1.37 3.23
CA PHE A 187 5.66 -1.17 4.61
C PHE A 187 6.54 0.08 4.72
N VAL A 188 7.64 0.16 3.96
CA VAL A 188 8.57 1.30 4.01
C VAL A 188 7.87 2.62 3.65
N CYS A 189 7.15 2.66 2.52
CA CYS A 189 6.42 3.84 2.08
C CYS A 189 5.34 4.28 3.09
N GLY A 190 4.61 3.33 3.68
CA GLY A 190 3.60 3.62 4.72
C GLY A 190 4.21 4.27 5.95
N PHE A 191 5.33 3.74 6.45
CA PHE A 191 6.07 4.34 7.55
C PHE A 191 6.60 5.73 7.20
N CYS A 192 7.22 5.90 6.03
CA CYS A 192 7.72 7.20 5.58
C CYS A 192 6.61 8.25 5.52
N ILE A 193 5.47 7.95 4.88
CA ILE A 193 4.33 8.87 4.78
C ILE A 193 3.77 9.19 6.18
N GLY A 194 3.64 8.19 7.05
CA GLY A 194 3.18 8.37 8.42
C GLY A 194 4.07 9.33 9.23
N PHE A 195 5.39 9.12 9.21
CA PHE A 195 6.33 9.99 9.92
C PHE A 195 6.33 11.42 9.39
N VAL A 196 6.19 11.61 8.08
CA VAL A 196 6.13 12.95 7.46
C VAL A 196 4.85 13.70 7.85
N LYS A 197 3.69 13.01 7.86
CA LYS A 197 2.39 13.65 8.15
C LYS A 197 2.15 13.88 9.64
N GLY A 198 2.63 12.99 10.51
CA GLY A 198 2.31 13.06 11.94
C GLY A 198 3.18 12.19 12.82
N TRP A 199 4.45 12.56 12.97
CA TRP A 199 5.44 11.80 13.75
C TRP A 199 5.04 11.48 15.20
N LYS A 200 4.26 12.35 15.85
CA LYS A 200 3.78 12.11 17.22
C LYS A 200 2.78 10.96 17.28
N LEU A 201 1.79 10.95 16.39
CA LEU A 201 0.75 9.92 16.36
C LEU A 201 1.34 8.58 15.90
N THR A 202 2.24 8.59 14.92
CA THR A 202 2.86 7.35 14.46
C THR A 202 3.72 6.69 15.52
N LEU A 203 4.52 7.43 16.28
CA LEU A 203 5.31 6.86 17.38
C LEU A 203 4.45 6.16 18.43
N VAL A 204 3.29 6.74 18.75
CA VAL A 204 2.34 6.13 19.70
C VAL A 204 1.81 4.79 19.15
N ILE A 205 1.44 4.73 17.87
CA ILE A 205 0.96 3.49 17.23
C ILE A 205 2.08 2.44 17.18
N VAL A 206 3.29 2.85 16.83
CA VAL A 206 4.45 1.94 16.75
C VAL A 206 4.78 1.35 18.13
N ALA A 207 4.72 2.15 19.19
CA ALA A 207 4.94 1.68 20.55
C ALA A 207 3.87 0.68 21.02
N ALA A 208 2.63 0.79 20.52
CA ALA A 208 1.55 -0.15 20.82
C ALA A 208 1.64 -1.45 19.99
N SER A 209 2.31 -1.44 18.83
CA SER A 209 2.35 -2.60 17.92
C SER A 209 2.92 -3.91 18.52
N PRO A 210 3.97 -3.90 19.38
CA PRO A 210 4.47 -5.13 19.99
C PRO A 210 3.49 -5.75 20.97
N LEU A 211 2.67 -4.94 21.65
CA LEU A 211 1.66 -5.42 22.58
C LEU A 211 0.59 -6.25 21.85
N ILE A 212 0.17 -5.78 20.67
CA ILE A 212 -0.76 -6.53 19.80
C ILE A 212 -0.12 -7.84 19.34
N GLY A 213 1.17 -7.82 18.97
CA GLY A 213 1.91 -9.02 18.58
C GLY A 213 2.00 -10.07 19.69
N VAL A 214 2.32 -9.65 20.93
CA VAL A 214 2.35 -10.54 22.09
C VAL A 214 0.95 -11.10 22.40
N GLY A 215 -0.08 -10.27 22.33
CA GLY A 215 -1.46 -10.71 22.53
C GLY A 215 -1.90 -11.77 21.52
N ALA A 216 -1.58 -11.57 20.23
CA ALA A 216 -1.87 -12.53 19.18
C ALA A 216 -1.08 -13.85 19.36
N ALA A 217 0.20 -13.77 19.74
CA ALA A 217 1.03 -14.94 19.99
C ALA A 217 0.52 -15.78 21.17
N LEU A 218 0.09 -15.13 22.25
CA LEU A 218 -0.53 -15.82 23.39
C LEU A 218 -1.83 -16.51 23.00
N MET A 219 -2.70 -15.85 22.21
CA MET A 219 -3.92 -16.49 21.72
C MET A 219 -3.62 -17.72 20.86
N ALA A 220 -2.65 -17.63 19.95
CA ALA A 220 -2.25 -18.75 19.09
C ALA A 220 -1.60 -19.92 19.85
N LEU A 221 -0.99 -19.65 21.01
CA LEU A 221 -0.46 -20.68 21.90
C LEU A 221 -1.54 -21.35 22.76
N LEU A 222 -2.66 -20.67 22.99
CA LEU A 222 -3.79 -21.17 23.78
C LEU A 222 -4.86 -21.88 22.94
N SER A 223 -4.86 -21.69 21.61
CA SER A 223 -5.73 -22.39 20.64
C SER A 223 -5.14 -23.73 20.21
#